data_AF-A0A9X2Z8R6-F1
#
_entry.id   AF-A0A9X2Z8R6-F1
#
_cell.length_a   1.000
_cell.length_b   1.000
_cell.length_c   1.000
_cell.angle_alpha   90.00
_cell.angle_beta   90.00
_cell.angle_gamma   90.00
#
_symmetry.space_group_name_H-M   'P 1'
#
loop_
_entity.id
_entity.type
_entity.pdbx_description
1 polymer ?
#
loop_
_entity_poly.entity_id
_entity_poly.type
_entity_poly.pdbx_seq_one_letter_code
_entity_poly.pdbx_strand_id
1 'polypeptide(L)'
;MMRRTIGSVILGLCCIGNAAVLQAPVASAVPAPEVEYTYDVVVRRHYEFPGNDALGYGYRLCDRVTQGASYSDVMSDVKADVTPNDEFAANYLVSNAIGILCPVRVWQLRNSAANYRPPD
;
A
#
# COMPACT_ATOMS: atom_id res chain seq x y z
N MET A 1 61.63 0.05 59.84
CA MET A 1 62.11 -0.91 58.82
C MET A 1 60.93 -1.79 58.44
N MET A 2 60.48 -1.70 57.17
CA MET A 2 59.60 -2.60 56.38
C MET A 2 58.40 -3.27 57.07
N ARG A 3 57.13 -3.11 56.66
CA ARG A 3 56.56 -3.09 55.30
C ARG A 3 55.25 -2.26 55.32
N ARG A 4 55.16 -1.23 54.48
CA ARG A 4 53.92 -0.48 54.22
C ARG A 4 53.12 -1.27 53.18
N THR A 5 51.91 -1.68 53.54
CA THR A 5 50.93 -2.33 52.66
C THR A 5 50.45 -1.31 51.61
N ILE A 6 50.85 -1.51 50.37
CA ILE A 6 50.45 -0.74 49.20
C ILE A 6 49.45 -1.57 48.40
N GLY A 7 48.39 -0.92 47.93
CA GLY A 7 47.55 -1.40 46.83
C GLY A 7 46.12 -1.67 47.28
N SER A 8 45.40 -0.65 47.73
CA SER A 8 44.53 0.18 46.87
C SER A 8 43.46 -0.65 46.15
N VAL A 9 42.33 -0.75 46.83
CA VAL A 9 40.95 -0.80 46.32
C VAL A 9 40.84 -0.50 44.83
N ILE A 10 40.51 -1.51 44.02
CA ILE A 10 39.79 -1.33 42.75
C ILE A 10 38.70 -2.39 42.71
N LEU A 11 37.59 -2.09 43.41
CA LEU A 11 36.34 -2.82 43.27
C LEU A 11 35.40 -1.93 42.43
N GLY A 12 35.02 -2.44 41.26
CA GLY A 12 33.74 -2.12 40.61
C GLY A 12 33.65 -0.80 39.88
N LEU A 13 33.89 -0.81 38.56
CA LEU A 13 33.09 -0.02 37.62
C LEU A 13 33.22 -0.58 36.19
N CYS A 14 32.43 -1.60 35.85
CA CYS A 14 32.22 -2.02 34.46
C CYS A 14 30.72 -2.23 34.18
N CYS A 15 29.89 -1.39 34.79
CA CYS A 15 28.45 -1.42 34.56
C CYS A 15 28.04 -0.21 33.73
N ILE A 16 27.50 -0.54 32.55
CA ILE A 16 26.53 0.25 31.79
C ILE A 16 27.19 1.37 30.98
N GLY A 17 27.70 1.00 29.80
CA GLY A 17 27.66 1.91 28.67
C GLY A 17 26.22 2.34 28.49
N ASN A 18 25.93 3.58 28.89
CA ASN A 18 24.57 4.10 28.98
C ASN A 18 23.96 4.05 27.58
N ALA A 19 22.90 3.25 27.46
CA ALA A 19 22.11 3.05 26.27
C ALA A 19 21.36 4.34 25.90
N ALA A 20 22.09 5.37 25.47
CA ALA A 20 21.51 6.52 24.81
C ALA A 20 21.44 6.26 23.30
N VAL A 21 20.91 5.09 22.91
CA VAL A 21 20.25 5.03 21.61
C VAL A 21 19.00 5.86 21.81
N LEU A 22 19.05 7.13 21.40
CA LEU A 22 17.87 7.96 21.27
C LEU A 22 16.89 7.15 20.41
N GLN A 23 15.91 6.50 21.05
CA GLN A 23 14.86 5.82 20.33
C GLN A 23 14.15 6.90 19.53
N ALA A 24 14.41 6.91 18.21
CA ALA A 24 13.67 7.79 17.32
C ALA A 24 12.19 7.56 17.60
N PRO A 25 11.39 8.63 17.71
CA PRO A 25 9.96 8.48 17.91
C PRO A 25 9.41 7.58 16.81
N VAL A 26 8.57 6.62 17.19
CA VAL A 26 7.95 5.70 16.23
C VAL A 26 7.13 6.54 15.26
N ALA A 27 7.55 6.56 14.00
CA ALA A 27 6.79 7.22 12.95
C ALA A 27 5.46 6.49 12.80
N SER A 28 4.35 7.19 13.05
CA SER A 28 3.02 6.73 12.71
C SER A 28 2.70 7.24 11.31
N ALA A 29 2.71 6.34 10.32
CA ALA A 29 2.24 6.68 9.00
C ALA A 29 0.73 6.92 9.05
N VAL A 30 0.29 8.10 8.61
CA VAL A 30 -1.13 8.37 8.37
C VAL A 30 -1.46 7.77 6.99
N PRO A 31 -2.40 6.82 6.90
CA PRO A 31 -2.84 6.29 5.61
C PRO A 31 -3.38 7.43 4.73
N ALA A 32 -2.90 7.51 3.50
CA ALA A 32 -3.39 8.47 2.50
C ALA A 32 -3.73 7.71 1.20
N PRO A 33 -4.74 6.82 1.24
CA PRO A 33 -5.04 5.92 0.14
C PRO A 33 -5.39 6.67 -1.16
N GLU A 34 -6.01 7.84 -1.07
CA GLU A 34 -6.31 8.68 -2.23
C GLU A 34 -5.04 9.20 -2.91
N VAL A 35 -4.03 9.57 -2.11
CA VAL A 35 -2.74 10.05 -2.61
C VAL A 35 -1.97 8.91 -3.26
N GLU A 36 -1.90 7.76 -2.60
CA GLU A 36 -1.24 6.56 -3.11
C GLU A 36 -1.87 6.10 -4.44
N TYR A 37 -3.19 5.96 -4.47
CA TYR A 37 -3.92 5.58 -5.67
C TYR A 37 -3.72 6.57 -6.82
N THR A 38 -3.88 7.88 -6.55
CA THR A 38 -3.72 8.92 -7.58
C THR A 38 -2.29 8.92 -8.12
N TYR A 39 -1.29 8.76 -7.25
CA TYR A 39 0.09 8.65 -7.67
C TYR A 39 0.30 7.45 -8.61
N ASP A 40 -0.20 6.27 -8.25
CA ASP A 40 -0.01 5.06 -9.05
C ASP A 40 -0.69 5.14 -10.43
N VAL A 41 -1.90 5.69 -10.51
CA VAL A 41 -2.65 5.69 -11.77
C VAL A 41 -2.39 6.93 -12.62
N VAL A 42 -2.28 8.12 -12.03
CA VAL A 42 -2.07 9.36 -12.80
C VAL A 42 -0.58 9.60 -13.03
N VAL A 43 0.26 9.50 -11.99
CA VAL A 43 1.68 9.89 -12.08
C VAL A 43 2.56 8.76 -12.59
N ARG A 44 2.40 7.53 -12.09
CA ARG A 44 3.27 6.41 -12.52
C ARG A 44 2.84 5.83 -13.86
N ARG A 45 1.52 5.73 -14.10
CA ARG A 45 0.96 5.03 -15.26
C ARG A 45 0.25 5.91 -16.27
N HIS A 46 0.00 7.18 -15.95
CA HIS A 46 -0.56 8.17 -16.88
C HIS A 46 -1.89 7.74 -17.50
N TYR A 47 -2.81 7.20 -16.69
CA TYR A 47 -4.16 6.90 -17.15
C TYR A 47 -4.93 8.19 -17.46
N GLU A 48 -5.63 8.18 -18.59
CA GLU A 48 -6.65 9.14 -18.98
C GLU A 48 -8.01 8.63 -18.51
N PHE A 49 -8.65 9.37 -17.60
CA PHE A 49 -9.95 9.02 -17.04
C PHE A 49 -11.06 9.89 -17.65
N PRO A 50 -12.30 9.36 -17.75
CA PRO A 50 -13.46 10.16 -18.08
C PRO A 50 -13.55 11.40 -17.16
N GLY A 51 -13.61 12.58 -17.76
CA GLY A 51 -13.69 13.85 -17.04
C GLY A 51 -12.44 14.23 -16.23
N ASN A 52 -11.29 13.59 -16.47
CA ASN A 52 -10.05 13.78 -15.71
C ASN A 52 -10.21 13.53 -14.19
N ASP A 53 -11.13 12.64 -13.82
CA ASP A 53 -11.48 12.34 -12.43
C ASP A 53 -11.05 10.92 -12.04
N ALA A 54 -9.76 10.77 -11.70
CA ALA A 54 -9.19 9.48 -11.30
C ALA A 54 -9.82 8.96 -9.99
N LEU A 55 -9.93 9.81 -8.96
CA LEU A 55 -10.44 9.41 -7.65
C LEU A 55 -11.90 9.02 -7.70
N GLY A 56 -12.75 9.84 -8.34
CA GLY A 56 -14.15 9.49 -8.49
C GLY A 56 -14.34 8.26 -9.37
N TYR A 57 -13.50 8.04 -10.40
CA TYR A 57 -13.52 6.78 -11.16
C TYR A 57 -13.18 5.57 -10.27
N GLY A 58 -12.11 5.66 -9.46
CA GLY A 58 -11.71 4.62 -8.52
C GLY A 58 -12.81 4.25 -7.51
N TYR A 59 -13.49 5.23 -6.92
CA TYR A 59 -14.61 4.97 -6.01
C TYR A 59 -15.84 4.38 -6.72
N ARG A 60 -16.13 4.77 -7.97
CA ARG A 60 -17.19 4.12 -8.76
C ARG A 60 -16.90 2.64 -9.01
N LEU A 61 -15.63 2.25 -9.20
CA LEU A 61 -15.26 0.83 -9.26
C LEU A 61 -15.51 0.12 -7.92
N CYS A 62 -15.16 0.76 -6.80
CA CYS A 62 -15.48 0.24 -5.47
C CYS A 62 -16.99 0.02 -5.26
N ASP A 63 -17.83 0.93 -5.75
CA ASP A 63 -19.28 0.81 -5.71
C ASP A 63 -19.78 -0.33 -6.59
N ARG A 64 -19.27 -0.47 -7.82
CA ARG A 64 -19.60 -1.58 -8.73
C ARG A 64 -19.30 -2.93 -8.09
N VAL A 65 -18.11 -3.10 -7.51
CA VAL A 65 -17.74 -4.34 -6.80
C VAL A 65 -18.63 -4.54 -5.59
N THR A 66 -18.93 -3.50 -4.81
CA THR A 66 -19.85 -3.59 -3.67
C THR A 66 -21.25 -4.05 -4.08
N GLN A 67 -21.73 -3.64 -5.24
CA GLN A 67 -23.01 -4.06 -5.83
C GLN A 67 -22.99 -5.46 -6.43
N GLY A 68 -21.84 -6.15 -6.43
CA GLY A 68 -21.72 -7.52 -6.91
C GLY A 68 -21.38 -7.65 -8.39
N ALA A 69 -20.88 -6.60 -9.05
CA ALA A 69 -20.35 -6.71 -10.41
C ALA A 69 -19.24 -7.76 -10.47
N SER A 70 -19.25 -8.59 -11.52
CA SER A 70 -18.22 -9.61 -11.71
C SER A 70 -16.90 -8.99 -12.14
N TYR A 71 -15.78 -9.69 -11.92
CA TYR A 71 -14.47 -9.25 -12.40
C TYR A 71 -14.47 -9.00 -13.92
N SER A 72 -15.14 -9.85 -14.69
CA SER A 72 -15.25 -9.67 -16.15
C SER A 72 -16.02 -8.40 -16.53
N ASP A 73 -17.11 -8.07 -15.84
CA ASP A 73 -17.88 -6.86 -16.12
C ASP A 73 -17.05 -5.61 -15.80
N VAL A 74 -16.40 -5.60 -14.63
CA VAL A 74 -15.52 -4.52 -14.19
C VAL A 74 -14.37 -4.32 -15.18
N MET A 75 -13.71 -5.40 -15.61
CA MET A 75 -12.65 -5.33 -16.61
C MET A 75 -13.17 -4.81 -17.97
N SER A 76 -14.36 -5.24 -18.39
CA SER A 76 -14.98 -4.75 -19.63
C SER A 76 -15.26 -3.25 -19.60
N ASP A 77 -15.86 -2.77 -18.50
CA ASP A 77 -16.15 -1.34 -18.31
C ASP A 77 -14.85 -0.52 -18.33
N VAL A 78 -13.84 -0.94 -17.56
CA VAL A 78 -12.56 -0.25 -17.48
C VAL A 78 -11.90 -0.13 -18.85
N LYS A 79 -11.87 -1.22 -19.62
CA LYS A 79 -11.28 -1.18 -20.96
C LYS A 79 -12.05 -0.28 -21.94
N ALA A 80 -13.33 -0.02 -21.69
CA ALA A 80 -14.13 0.90 -22.49
C ALA A 80 -13.93 2.37 -22.09
N ASP A 81 -13.61 2.63 -20.82
CA ASP A 81 -13.67 3.98 -20.24
C ASP A 81 -12.33 4.72 -20.20
N VAL A 82 -11.22 4.01 -19.99
CA VAL A 82 -9.91 4.64 -19.72
C VAL A 82 -8.90 4.38 -20.83
N THR A 83 -7.83 5.17 -20.90
CA THR A 83 -6.65 4.87 -21.74
C THR A 83 -5.40 4.96 -20.87
N PRO A 84 -4.43 4.02 -20.93
CA PRO A 84 -4.43 2.78 -21.70
C PRO A 84 -5.46 1.75 -21.19
N ASN A 85 -5.96 0.91 -22.10
CA ASN A 85 -7.04 -0.07 -21.86
C ASN A 85 -6.72 -1.50 -22.30
N ASP A 86 -5.45 -1.86 -22.46
CA ASP A 86 -5.11 -3.27 -22.61
C ASP A 86 -5.42 -4.05 -21.31
N GLU A 87 -5.49 -5.39 -21.39
CA GLU A 87 -5.78 -6.26 -20.25
C GLU A 87 -4.86 -6.02 -19.05
N PHE A 88 -3.57 -5.78 -19.30
CA PHE A 88 -2.60 -5.55 -18.23
C PHE A 88 -2.85 -4.20 -17.56
N ALA A 89 -3.12 -3.16 -18.35
CA ALA A 89 -3.48 -1.85 -17.84
C ALA A 89 -4.79 -1.90 -17.02
N ALA A 90 -5.86 -2.45 -17.57
CA ALA A 90 -7.13 -2.59 -16.86
C ALA A 90 -6.99 -3.38 -15.55
N ASN A 91 -6.27 -4.50 -15.57
CA ASN A 91 -6.02 -5.31 -14.37
C ASN A 91 -5.24 -4.53 -13.29
N TYR A 92 -4.23 -3.75 -13.70
CA TYR A 92 -3.48 -2.89 -12.79
C TYR A 92 -4.39 -1.83 -12.15
N LEU A 93 -5.21 -1.15 -12.95
CA LEU A 93 -6.11 -0.12 -12.46
C LEU A 93 -7.15 -0.68 -11.47
N VAL A 94 -7.82 -1.78 -11.84
CA VAL A 94 -8.82 -2.44 -10.98
C VAL A 94 -8.18 -2.92 -9.67
N SER A 95 -7.01 -3.55 -9.75
CA SER A 95 -6.33 -4.06 -8.55
C SER A 95 -5.91 -2.94 -7.60
N ASN A 96 -5.42 -1.81 -8.12
CA ASN A 96 -5.06 -0.67 -7.28
C ASN A 96 -6.29 0.04 -6.71
N ALA A 97 -7.33 0.27 -7.52
CA ALA A 97 -8.57 0.90 -7.04
C ALA A 97 -9.17 0.11 -5.87
N ILE A 98 -9.34 -1.21 -6.04
CA ILE A 98 -9.96 -2.04 -5.00
C ILE A 98 -9.00 -2.30 -3.83
N GLY A 99 -7.72 -2.53 -4.11
CA GLY A 99 -6.71 -2.82 -3.09
C GLY A 99 -6.41 -1.64 -2.16
N ILE A 100 -6.41 -0.42 -2.70
CA ILE A 100 -6.03 0.79 -1.97
C ILE A 100 -7.27 1.53 -1.43
N LEU A 101 -8.28 1.79 -2.26
CA LEU A 101 -9.41 2.64 -1.86
C LEU A 101 -10.50 1.88 -1.09
N CYS A 102 -10.70 0.59 -1.37
CA CYS A 102 -11.73 -0.21 -0.71
C CYS A 102 -11.25 -1.64 -0.35
N PRO A 103 -10.21 -1.78 0.50
CA PRO A 103 -9.54 -3.05 0.78
C PRO A 103 -10.48 -4.15 1.32
N VAL A 104 -11.58 -3.78 1.97
CA VAL A 104 -12.60 -4.71 2.46
C VAL A 104 -13.27 -5.50 1.31
N ARG A 105 -13.21 -5.01 0.07
CA ARG A 105 -13.80 -5.63 -1.13
C ARG A 105 -12.84 -6.53 -1.90
N VAL A 106 -11.56 -6.61 -1.51
CA VAL A 106 -10.56 -7.42 -2.22
C VAL A 106 -10.97 -8.90 -2.34
N TRP A 107 -11.56 -9.47 -1.29
CA TRP A 107 -12.00 -10.87 -1.34
C TRP A 107 -13.15 -11.09 -2.32
N GLN A 108 -14.12 -10.17 -2.36
CA GLN A 108 -15.24 -10.21 -3.29
C GLN A 108 -14.75 -10.11 -4.75
N LEU A 109 -13.85 -9.17 -5.03
CA LEU A 109 -13.23 -9.03 -6.35
C LEU A 109 -12.50 -10.33 -6.76
N ARG A 110 -11.61 -10.86 -5.89
CA ARG A 110 -10.81 -12.05 -6.18
C ARG A 110 -11.66 -13.29 -6.43
N ASN A 111 -12.73 -13.49 -5.66
CA ASN A 111 -13.64 -14.60 -5.89
C ASN A 111 -14.36 -14.50 -7.23
N SER A 112 -14.78 -13.30 -7.61
CA SER A 112 -15.42 -13.07 -8.91
C SER A 112 -14.47 -13.28 -10.10
N ALA A 113 -13.15 -13.26 -9.85
CA ALA A 113 -12.11 -13.49 -10.85
C ALA A 113 -11.69 -14.97 -11.01
N ALA A 114 -12.20 -15.90 -10.18
CA ALA A 114 -11.66 -17.25 -10.05
C ALA A 114 -11.59 -18.07 -11.36
N ASN A 115 -12.44 -17.76 -12.35
CA ASN A 115 -12.45 -18.39 -13.67
C ASN A 115 -12.28 -17.38 -14.81
N TYR A 116 -11.83 -16.16 -14.50
CA TYR A 116 -11.61 -15.14 -15.51
C TYR A 116 -10.51 -15.59 -16.47
N ARG A 117 -10.81 -15.53 -17.77
CA ARG A 117 -9.84 -15.69 -18.84
C ARG A 117 -9.86 -14.41 -19.66
N PRO A 118 -8.72 -13.70 -19.74
CA PRO A 118 -8.61 -12.58 -20.65
C PRO A 118 -8.94 -13.05 -22.08
N PRO A 119 -9.65 -12.24 -22.89
CA PRO A 119 -9.79 -12.49 -24.31
C PRO A 119 -8.41 -12.49 -24.98
N ASP A 120 -8.23 -13.36 -25.99
CA ASP A 120 -7.01 -13.46 -26.80
C ASP A 120 -6.77 -12.21 -27.68
#